data_AF-A0A381NJJ1-F1
#
_entry.id   AF-A0A381NJJ1-F1
#
_cell.length_a   1.000
_cell.length_b   1.000
_cell.length_c   1.000
_cell.angle_alpha   90.00
_cell.angle_beta   90.00
_cell.angle_gamma   90.00
#
_symmetry.space_group_name_H-M   'P 1'
#
loop_
_entity.id
_entity.type
_entity.pdbx_description
1 polymer ?
#
loop_
_entity_poly.entity_id
_entity_poly.type
_entity_poly.pdbx_seq_one_letter_code
_entity_poly.pdbx_strand_id
1 'polypeptide(L)'
;MKKTFILFIIVCIPYISFCQNKQNKYYKPYRFSVSGLTKFPIGETNSYGFDMGIGIMGELIYTLDQKAKYEISLEAGFMSTLSYSENSNDIKYLIPAGINIHYYFIDEAFSPFIGIGYGIENFDNKNKYVLKPTIGISYEKIKVFARYGIISEYNSIEIGISYSFKERPCGCFPTNK
;
A
#
# COMPACT_ATOMS: atom_id res chain seq x y z
N MET A 1 26.76 5.56 -14.49
CA MET A 1 25.55 6.42 -14.60
C MET A 1 24.36 5.91 -13.78
N LYS A 2 23.95 4.62 -13.85
CA LYS A 2 22.78 4.11 -13.08
C LYS A 2 22.88 4.26 -11.55
N LYS A 3 24.04 3.99 -10.94
CA LYS A 3 24.24 4.07 -9.47
C LYS A 3 24.21 5.51 -8.93
N THR A 4 24.78 6.47 -9.67
CA THR A 4 24.83 7.89 -9.29
C THR A 4 23.44 8.55 -9.33
N PHE A 5 22.61 8.15 -10.30
CA PHE A 5 21.22 8.62 -10.40
C PHE A 5 20.34 8.10 -9.26
N ILE A 6 20.51 6.84 -8.88
CA ILE A 6 19.82 6.26 -7.70
C ILE A 6 20.26 6.98 -6.42
N LEU A 7 21.55 7.27 -6.26
CA LEU A 7 22.06 8.01 -5.10
C LEU A 7 21.51 9.45 -5.06
N PHE A 8 21.40 10.10 -6.22
CA PHE A 8 20.79 11.43 -6.34
C PHE A 8 19.31 11.41 -5.93
N ILE A 9 18.54 10.41 -6.34
CA ILE A 9 17.15 10.21 -5.92
C ILE A 9 17.07 9.99 -4.39
N ILE A 10 17.93 9.12 -3.85
CA ILE A 10 17.95 8.79 -2.41
C ILE A 10 18.36 9.98 -1.55
N VAL A 11 19.22 10.88 -2.02
CA VAL A 11 19.71 12.02 -1.23
C VAL A 11 18.86 13.27 -1.46
N CYS A 12 18.49 13.56 -2.70
CA CYS A 12 17.78 14.80 -3.03
C CYS A 12 16.30 14.74 -2.66
N ILE A 13 15.62 13.59 -2.78
CA ILE A 13 14.20 13.49 -2.41
C ILE A 13 13.98 13.76 -0.90
N PRO A 14 14.77 13.16 0.02
CA PRO A 14 14.67 13.48 1.44
C PRO A 14 15.07 14.91 1.74
N TYR A 15 16.07 15.46 1.04
CA TYR A 15 16.55 16.82 1.29
C TYR A 15 15.54 17.88 0.84
N ILE A 16 14.92 17.73 -0.33
CA ILE A 16 13.84 18.59 -0.81
C ILE A 16 12.63 18.50 0.14
N SER A 17 12.28 17.28 0.57
CA SER A 17 11.21 17.07 1.55
C SER A 17 11.54 17.73 2.90
N PHE A 18 12.79 17.64 3.37
CA PHE A 18 13.25 18.25 4.63
C PHE A 18 13.20 19.79 4.58
N CYS A 19 13.61 20.38 3.46
CA CYS A 19 13.55 21.83 3.26
C CYS A 19 12.10 22.36 3.20
N GLN A 20 11.18 21.62 2.57
CA GLN A 20 9.76 21.96 2.56
C GLN A 20 9.09 21.76 3.93
N ASN A 21 9.59 20.83 4.75
CA ASN A 21 9.06 20.55 6.09
C ASN A 21 9.44 21.64 7.12
N LYS A 22 10.58 22.35 6.95
CA LYS A 22 10.98 23.47 7.83
C LYS A 22 9.99 24.64 7.85
N GLN A 23 9.18 24.82 6.80
CA GLN A 23 8.14 25.85 6.77
C GLN A 23 6.87 25.43 7.53
N ASN A 24 6.73 24.16 7.91
CA ASN A 24 5.47 23.60 8.39
C ASN A 24 5.65 22.90 9.75
N LYS A 25 5.82 23.71 10.81
CA LYS A 25 6.06 23.26 12.21
C LYS A 25 5.00 22.27 12.76
N TYR A 26 3.88 22.10 12.07
CA TYR A 26 2.77 21.21 12.43
C TYR A 26 2.63 19.95 11.54
N TYR A 27 3.47 19.81 10.52
CA TYR A 27 3.41 18.70 9.58
C TYR A 27 4.34 17.57 10.04
N LYS A 28 3.79 16.52 10.69
CA LYS A 28 4.52 15.25 10.81
C LYS A 28 4.14 14.39 9.61
N PRO A 29 5.05 14.19 8.63
CA PRO A 29 4.76 13.51 7.36
C PRO A 29 4.65 11.99 7.50
N TYR A 30 4.97 11.44 8.69
CA TYR A 30 4.93 10.01 8.97
C TYR A 30 3.60 9.61 9.61
N ARG A 31 3.02 8.51 9.10
CA ARG A 31 1.83 7.88 9.67
C ARG A 31 2.01 6.36 9.67
N PHE A 32 1.34 5.71 10.61
CA PHE A 32 1.25 4.25 10.65
C PHE A 32 -0.21 3.87 10.48
N SER A 33 -0.47 2.83 9.70
CA SER A 33 -1.80 2.27 9.51
C SER A 33 -1.76 0.74 9.66
N VAL A 34 -2.90 0.17 10.03
CA VAL A 34 -3.14 -1.26 10.06
C VAL A 34 -4.35 -1.56 9.20
N SER A 35 -4.25 -2.59 8.38
CA SER A 35 -5.27 -2.94 7.39
C SER A 35 -5.65 -4.41 7.55
N GLY A 36 -6.95 -4.70 7.46
CA GLY A 36 -7.46 -6.04 7.19
C GLY A 36 -7.77 -6.14 5.70
N LEU A 37 -7.36 -7.22 5.05
CA LEU A 37 -7.69 -7.45 3.65
C LEU A 37 -8.00 -8.91 3.35
N THR A 38 -8.77 -9.10 2.29
CA THR A 38 -9.07 -10.38 1.67
C THR A 38 -8.43 -10.43 0.29
N LYS A 39 -7.95 -11.61 -0.11
CA LYS A 39 -7.31 -11.87 -1.41
C LYS A 39 -8.04 -13.00 -2.13
N PHE A 40 -8.37 -12.79 -3.39
CA PHE A 40 -9.06 -13.74 -4.24
C PHE A 40 -8.22 -13.97 -5.50
N PRO A 41 -7.67 -15.17 -5.71
CA PRO A 41 -7.04 -15.54 -6.98
C PRO A 41 -8.02 -15.49 -8.15
N ILE A 42 -7.53 -15.10 -9.32
CA ILE A 42 -8.34 -14.95 -10.53
C ILE A 42 -7.59 -15.59 -11.70
N GLY A 43 -8.32 -16.41 -12.45
CA GLY A 43 -7.82 -17.15 -13.62
C GLY A 43 -8.43 -18.54 -13.66
N GLU A 44 -8.46 -19.15 -14.85
CA GLU A 44 -9.04 -20.48 -15.07
C GLU A 44 -8.24 -21.60 -14.37
N THR A 45 -6.93 -21.37 -14.16
CA THR A 45 -6.07 -22.24 -13.36
C THR A 45 -5.72 -21.54 -12.06
N ASN A 46 -6.29 -21.98 -10.93
CA ASN A 46 -5.98 -21.48 -9.60
C ASN A 46 -4.57 -21.95 -9.15
N SER A 47 -3.54 -21.46 -9.85
CA SER A 47 -2.13 -21.80 -9.63
C SER A 47 -1.56 -21.15 -8.37
N TYR A 48 -2.36 -20.35 -7.65
CA TYR A 48 -2.05 -19.89 -6.30
C TYR A 48 -2.13 -21.02 -5.26
N GLY A 49 -2.93 -22.07 -5.52
CA GLY A 49 -3.11 -23.20 -4.60
C GLY A 49 -3.97 -22.87 -3.38
N PHE A 50 -4.78 -21.81 -3.45
CA PHE A 50 -5.79 -21.43 -2.45
C PHE A 50 -6.93 -20.65 -3.09
N ASP A 51 -8.12 -20.67 -2.50
CA ASP A 51 -9.31 -20.01 -3.06
C ASP A 51 -9.55 -18.63 -2.47
N MET A 52 -9.18 -18.44 -1.20
CA MET A 52 -9.32 -17.16 -0.50
C MET A 52 -8.19 -16.95 0.50
N GLY A 53 -7.67 -15.72 0.58
CA GLY A 53 -6.75 -15.27 1.61
C GLY A 53 -7.41 -14.24 2.51
N ILE A 54 -7.12 -14.27 3.81
CA ILE A 54 -7.51 -13.25 4.78
C ILE A 54 -6.28 -12.87 5.58
N GLY A 55 -5.96 -11.59 5.67
CA GLY A 55 -4.73 -11.14 6.29
C GLY A 55 -4.81 -9.77 6.92
N ILE A 56 -3.76 -9.48 7.68
CA ILE A 56 -3.50 -8.18 8.29
C ILE A 56 -2.20 -7.60 7.73
N MET A 57 -2.17 -6.29 7.50
CA MET A 57 -1.00 -5.58 7.01
C MET A 57 -0.77 -4.30 7.80
N GLY A 58 0.46 -4.10 8.26
CA GLY A 58 0.94 -2.81 8.76
C GLY A 58 1.54 -2.01 7.62
N GLU A 59 1.30 -0.70 7.62
CA GLU A 59 1.80 0.22 6.60
C GLU A 59 2.42 1.45 7.27
N LEU A 60 3.69 1.72 6.96
CA LEU A 60 4.36 2.95 7.30
C LEU A 60 4.27 3.92 6.11
N ILE A 61 3.59 5.04 6.31
CA ILE A 61 3.24 6.01 5.27
C ILE A 61 4.09 7.26 5.47
N TYR A 62 4.62 7.79 4.37
CA TYR A 62 5.29 9.07 4.29
C TYR A 62 4.62 9.95 3.22
N THR A 63 4.10 11.09 3.65
CA THR A 63 3.51 12.08 2.74
C THR A 63 4.60 12.98 2.17
N LEU A 64 4.74 12.97 0.84
CA LEU A 64 5.84 13.61 0.11
C LEU A 64 5.63 15.12 -0.09
N ASP A 65 4.39 15.54 -0.30
CA ASP A 65 4.04 16.91 -0.66
C ASP A 65 3.23 17.62 0.42
N GLN A 66 3.35 18.93 0.43
CA GLN A 66 2.64 19.80 1.37
C GLN A 66 1.11 19.67 1.25
N LYS A 67 0.58 19.40 0.05
CA LYS A 67 -0.85 19.23 -0.25
C LYS A 67 -1.36 17.80 -0.05
N ALA A 68 -0.54 16.94 0.55
CA ALA A 68 -0.84 15.53 0.84
C ALA A 68 -1.39 14.71 -0.35
N LYS A 69 -1.07 15.11 -1.59
CA LYS A 69 -1.50 14.40 -2.80
C LYS A 69 -0.68 13.16 -3.06
N TYR A 70 0.58 13.13 -2.64
CA TYR A 70 1.52 12.05 -2.92
C TYR A 70 1.97 11.39 -1.62
N GLU A 71 1.78 10.07 -1.55
CA GLU A 71 2.27 9.28 -0.43
C GLU A 71 3.11 8.12 -0.95
N ILE A 72 4.22 7.86 -0.26
CA ILE A 72 4.96 6.61 -0.40
C ILE A 72 4.77 5.81 0.89
N SER A 73 4.69 4.50 0.77
CA SER A 73 4.44 3.64 1.92
C SER A 73 5.20 2.33 1.82
N LEU A 74 5.62 1.82 2.98
CA LEU A 74 6.16 0.48 3.13
C LEU A 74 5.11 -0.37 3.85
N GLU A 75 4.77 -1.51 3.26
CA GLU A 75 3.77 -2.42 3.80
C GLU A 75 4.39 -3.78 4.12
N ALA A 76 3.93 -4.41 5.20
CA ALA A 76 4.29 -5.78 5.56
C ALA A 76 3.16 -6.41 6.37
N GLY A 77 2.97 -7.72 6.27
CA GLY A 77 1.88 -8.38 6.98
C GLY A 77 1.96 -9.88 7.05
N PHE A 78 0.82 -10.46 7.40
CA PHE A 78 0.60 -11.91 7.45
C PHE A 78 -0.79 -12.20 6.91
N MET A 79 -0.89 -13.20 6.05
CA MET A 79 -2.14 -13.65 5.44
C MET A 79 -2.28 -15.16 5.61
N SER A 80 -3.45 -15.59 6.04
CA SER A 80 -3.86 -16.99 6.04
C SER A 80 -4.60 -17.27 4.73
N THR A 81 -4.27 -18.36 4.06
CA THR A 81 -4.89 -18.78 2.81
C THR A 81 -5.66 -20.07 3.02
N LEU A 82 -6.91 -20.09 2.56
CA LEU A 82 -7.84 -21.21 2.63
C LEU A 82 -7.94 -21.84 1.24
N SER A 83 -7.69 -23.15 1.17
CA SER A 83 -8.00 -23.96 -0.01
C SER A 83 -9.09 -24.96 0.35
N TYR A 84 -10.11 -25.05 -0.50
CA TYR A 84 -11.15 -26.06 -0.41
C TYR A 84 -10.81 -27.19 -1.39
N SER A 85 -10.64 -28.40 -0.87
CA SER A 85 -10.61 -29.62 -1.68
C SER A 85 -11.74 -30.55 -1.26
N GLU A 86 -12.16 -31.47 -2.13
CA GLU A 86 -13.26 -32.41 -1.86
C GLU A 86 -13.07 -33.22 -0.56
N ASN A 87 -11.82 -33.37 -0.08
CA ASN A 87 -11.48 -34.24 1.04
C ASN A 87 -10.78 -33.53 2.23
N SER A 88 -10.38 -32.26 2.09
CA SER A 88 -9.69 -31.54 3.16
C SER A 88 -9.67 -30.02 2.94
N ASN A 89 -9.66 -29.27 4.04
CA ASN A 89 -9.35 -27.85 4.02
C ASN A 89 -7.90 -27.68 4.45
N ASP A 90 -7.07 -27.05 3.62
CA ASP A 90 -5.68 -26.74 3.97
C ASP A 90 -5.55 -25.24 4.26
N ILE A 91 -4.81 -24.92 5.32
CA ILE A 91 -4.55 -23.55 5.76
C ILE A 91 -3.05 -23.32 5.68
N LYS A 92 -2.66 -22.41 4.78
CA LYS A 92 -1.27 -21.98 4.62
C LYS A 92 -1.10 -20.52 4.99
N TYR A 93 0.14 -20.12 5.24
CA TYR A 93 0.50 -18.75 5.57
C TYR A 93 1.32 -18.12 4.46
N LEU A 94 1.03 -16.86 4.19
CA LEU A 94 1.70 -16.00 3.22
C LEU A 94 2.17 -14.74 3.93
N ILE A 95 3.43 -14.35 3.69
CA ILE A 95 4.02 -13.12 4.22
C ILE A 95 4.18 -12.14 3.06
N PRO A 96 3.29 -11.14 2.91
CA PRO A 96 3.45 -10.08 1.94
C PRO A 96 4.28 -8.94 2.53
N ALA A 97 5.18 -8.38 1.71
CA ALA A 97 5.87 -7.12 1.99
C ALA A 97 6.01 -6.31 0.70
N GLY A 98 6.03 -4.98 0.78
CA GLY A 98 6.12 -4.17 -0.42
C GLY A 98 6.27 -2.67 -0.19
N ILE A 99 6.38 -1.95 -1.29
CA ILE A 99 6.38 -0.50 -1.35
C ILE A 99 5.23 -0.04 -2.24
N ASN A 100 4.50 0.99 -1.82
CA ASN A 100 3.43 1.58 -2.62
C ASN A 100 3.62 3.07 -2.77
N ILE A 101 3.17 3.60 -3.91
CA ILE A 101 3.00 5.02 -4.15
C ILE A 101 1.52 5.28 -4.40
N HIS A 102 0.95 6.28 -3.73
CA HIS A 102 -0.44 6.69 -3.84
C HIS A 102 -0.54 8.14 -4.30
N TYR A 103 -1.55 8.41 -5.15
CA TYR A 103 -1.96 9.72 -5.58
C TYR A 103 -3.42 9.97 -5.19
N TYR A 104 -3.64 11.02 -4.40
CA TYR A 104 -4.94 11.46 -3.92
C TYR A 104 -5.46 12.63 -4.75
N PHE A 105 -6.70 12.52 -5.22
CA PHE A 105 -7.29 13.53 -6.11
C PHE A 105 -7.72 14.80 -5.37
N ILE A 106 -8.18 14.66 -4.12
CA ILE A 106 -8.79 15.75 -3.34
C ILE A 106 -7.96 15.97 -2.07
N ASP A 107 -7.77 17.23 -1.68
CA ASP A 107 -7.03 17.63 -0.47
C ASP A 107 -7.99 17.93 0.69
N GLU A 108 -8.96 17.03 0.89
CA GLU A 108 -9.97 17.14 1.94
C GLU A 108 -10.02 15.85 2.78
N ALA A 109 -10.92 15.83 3.78
CA ALA A 109 -11.15 14.67 4.64
C ALA A 109 -11.51 13.42 3.81
N PHE A 110 -12.37 13.59 2.80
CA PHE A 110 -12.66 12.59 1.79
C PHE A 110 -11.74 12.75 0.58
N SER A 111 -11.07 11.68 0.16
CA SER A 111 -10.32 11.67 -1.09
C SER A 111 -10.33 10.30 -1.75
N PRO A 112 -10.84 10.20 -2.99
CA PRO A 112 -10.49 9.11 -3.89
C PRO A 112 -8.97 9.10 -4.13
N PHE A 113 -8.42 7.94 -4.41
CA PHE A 113 -7.02 7.80 -4.76
C PHE A 113 -6.77 6.63 -5.72
N ILE A 114 -5.66 6.74 -6.43
CA ILE A 114 -5.04 5.63 -7.16
C ILE A 114 -3.66 5.36 -6.58
N GLY A 115 -3.13 4.18 -6.82
CA GLY A 115 -1.77 3.85 -6.43
C GLY A 115 -1.19 2.72 -7.25
N ILE A 116 0.10 2.52 -7.07
CA ILE A 116 0.83 1.40 -7.63
C ILE A 116 1.79 0.87 -6.58
N GLY A 117 1.68 -0.42 -6.31
CA GLY A 117 2.53 -1.16 -5.38
C GLY A 117 3.45 -2.13 -6.09
N TYR A 118 4.61 -2.37 -5.52
CA TYR A 118 5.47 -3.49 -5.88
C TYR A 118 5.87 -4.24 -4.62
N GLY A 119 5.60 -5.53 -4.59
CA GLY A 119 5.79 -6.35 -3.40
C GLY A 119 6.38 -7.71 -3.69
N ILE A 120 6.75 -8.38 -2.59
CA ILE A 120 7.17 -9.77 -2.53
C ILE A 120 6.16 -10.50 -1.67
N GLU A 121 5.74 -11.67 -2.15
CA GLU A 121 4.91 -12.61 -1.41
C GLU A 121 5.71 -13.89 -1.23
N ASN A 122 5.95 -14.28 0.03
CA ASN A 122 6.53 -15.57 0.33
C ASN A 122 5.39 -16.57 0.57
N PHE A 123 5.28 -17.54 -0.34
CA PHE A 123 4.32 -18.64 -0.27
C PHE A 123 5.02 -19.94 -0.65
N ASP A 124 4.85 -20.99 0.17
CA ASP A 124 5.41 -22.31 -0.08
C ASP A 124 6.93 -22.29 -0.36
N ASN A 125 7.67 -21.50 0.43
CA ASN A 125 9.11 -21.26 0.33
C ASN A 125 9.59 -20.65 -1.01
N LYS A 126 8.67 -20.11 -1.82
CA LYS A 126 9.00 -19.38 -3.05
C LYS A 126 8.65 -17.91 -2.90
N ASN A 127 9.61 -17.04 -3.21
CA ASN A 127 9.38 -15.61 -3.29
C ASN A 127 8.80 -15.27 -4.66
N LYS A 128 7.65 -14.62 -4.67
CA LYS A 128 6.99 -14.14 -5.88
C LYS A 128 6.90 -12.63 -5.86
N TYR A 129 7.14 -12.01 -7.00
CA TYR A 129 7.06 -10.55 -7.15
C TYR A 129 5.70 -10.16 -7.72
N VAL A 130 5.08 -9.15 -7.12
CA VAL A 130 3.70 -8.75 -7.41
C VAL A 130 3.63 -7.27 -7.70
N LEU A 131 3.06 -6.91 -8.85
CA LEU A 131 2.67 -5.54 -9.13
C LEU A 131 1.21 -5.34 -8.69
N LYS A 132 0.94 -4.23 -7.97
CA LYS A 132 -0.36 -3.99 -7.32
C LYS A 132 -0.92 -2.61 -7.66
N PRO A 133 -1.43 -2.37 -8.89
CA PRO A 133 -2.29 -1.21 -9.14
C PRO A 133 -3.45 -1.22 -8.13
N THR A 134 -3.68 -0.05 -7.53
CA THR A 134 -4.61 0.15 -6.42
C THR A 134 -5.56 1.28 -6.74
N ILE A 135 -6.82 1.11 -6.37
CA ILE A 135 -7.82 2.17 -6.33
C ILE A 135 -8.46 2.19 -4.95
N GLY A 136 -8.95 3.33 -4.52
CA GLY A 136 -9.70 3.38 -3.28
C GLY A 136 -10.22 4.76 -2.93
N ILE A 137 -10.79 4.82 -1.73
CA ILE A 137 -11.28 6.04 -1.10
C ILE A 137 -10.71 6.13 0.32
N SER A 138 -10.36 7.34 0.72
CA SER A 138 -9.92 7.67 2.07
C SER A 138 -10.91 8.65 2.70
N TYR A 139 -11.23 8.44 3.97
CA TYR A 139 -11.99 9.37 4.80
C TYR A 139 -11.36 9.44 6.19
N GLU A 140 -10.79 10.59 6.54
CA GLU A 140 -10.10 10.84 7.81
C GLU A 140 -9.00 9.79 8.12
N LYS A 141 -9.26 8.86 9.05
CA LYS A 141 -8.36 7.78 9.46
C LYS A 141 -8.62 6.48 8.71
N ILE A 142 -9.72 6.37 7.98
CA ILE A 142 -10.15 5.14 7.33
C ILE A 142 -9.83 5.19 5.84
N LYS A 143 -9.31 4.09 5.31
CA LYS A 143 -9.07 3.90 3.88
C LYS A 143 -9.68 2.58 3.45
N VAL A 144 -10.50 2.60 2.40
CA VAL A 144 -11.04 1.39 1.76
C VAL A 144 -10.43 1.30 0.37
N PHE A 145 -9.94 0.13 0.00
CA PHE A 145 -9.16 -0.03 -1.22
C PHE A 145 -9.38 -1.39 -1.87
N ALA A 146 -9.19 -1.41 -3.18
CA ALA A 146 -9.07 -2.62 -3.97
C ALA A 146 -7.76 -2.58 -4.76
N ARG A 147 -7.08 -3.72 -4.87
CA ARG A 147 -5.83 -3.88 -5.61
C ARG A 147 -5.95 -5.05 -6.56
N TYR A 148 -5.32 -4.93 -7.71
CA TYR A 148 -5.20 -6.03 -8.65
C TYR A 148 -3.75 -6.53 -8.62
N GLY A 149 -3.52 -7.69 -8.02
CA GLY A 149 -2.20 -8.30 -7.90
C GLY A 149 -1.84 -9.04 -9.18
N ILE A 150 -0.83 -8.54 -9.89
CA ILE A 150 -0.31 -9.10 -11.15
C ILE A 150 1.00 -9.84 -10.85
N ILE A 151 1.00 -11.15 -11.06
CA ILE A 151 2.20 -12.00 -11.05
C ILE A 151 2.34 -12.62 -12.45
N SER A 152 3.57 -12.91 -12.88
CA SER A 152 3.85 -13.44 -14.22
C SER A 152 3.00 -14.63 -14.66
N GLU A 153 2.51 -15.42 -13.70
CA GLU A 153 1.80 -16.68 -13.95
C GLU A 153 0.35 -16.68 -13.42
N TYR A 154 -0.07 -15.70 -12.59
CA TYR A 154 -1.40 -15.69 -11.96
C TYR A 154 -1.77 -14.30 -11.42
N ASN A 155 -3.07 -14.00 -11.42
CA ASN A 155 -3.61 -12.71 -10.97
C ASN A 155 -4.48 -12.87 -9.72
N SER A 156 -4.74 -11.77 -9.03
CA SER A 156 -5.62 -11.75 -7.85
C SER A 156 -6.28 -10.39 -7.67
N ILE A 157 -7.44 -10.36 -7.02
CA ILE A 157 -8.04 -9.14 -6.47
C ILE A 157 -7.86 -9.17 -4.96
N GLU A 158 -7.38 -8.05 -4.41
CA GLU A 158 -7.30 -7.79 -2.98
C GLU A 158 -8.28 -6.67 -2.64
N ILE A 159 -9.07 -6.84 -1.57
CA ILE A 159 -9.98 -5.81 -1.06
C ILE A 159 -9.66 -5.63 0.41
N GLY A 160 -9.51 -4.39 0.86
CA GLY A 160 -9.11 -4.10 2.23
C GLY A 160 -9.68 -2.83 2.81
N ILE A 161 -9.70 -2.81 4.14
CA ILE A 161 -10.00 -1.64 4.97
C ILE A 161 -8.81 -1.39 5.88
N SER A 162 -8.43 -0.12 6.01
CA SER A 162 -7.27 0.34 6.73
C SER A 162 -7.66 1.43 7.72
N TYR A 163 -7.05 1.39 8.89
CA TYR A 163 -7.15 2.41 9.92
C TYR A 163 -5.76 3.01 10.18
N SER A 164 -5.65 4.33 10.07
CA SER A 164 -4.45 5.09 10.38
C SER A 164 -4.53 5.65 11.80
N PHE A 165 -3.48 5.44 12.60
CA PHE A 165 -3.40 5.99 13.97
C PHE A 165 -3.34 7.52 13.98
N LYS A 166 -3.03 8.12 12.83
CA LYS A 166 -3.05 9.56 12.62
C LYS A 166 -3.78 9.88 11.31
N GLU A 167 -4.58 10.94 11.33
CA GLU A 167 -5.25 11.48 10.14
C GLU A 167 -4.25 11.89 9.07
N ARG A 168 -4.71 11.83 7.81
CA ARG A 168 -3.96 12.39 6.69
C ARG A 168 -3.80 13.89 6.92
N PRO A 169 -2.61 14.47 6.69
CA PRO A 169 -2.47 15.91 6.73
C PRO A 169 -3.44 16.53 5.71
N CYS A 170 -4.32 17.44 6.13
CA CYS A 170 -5.08 18.27 5.23
C CYS A 170 -4.20 19.45 4.81
N GLY A 171 -4.14 19.77 3.51
CA GLY A 171 -3.47 20.96 3.00
C GLY A 171 -4.22 22.25 3.30
N CYS A 172 -4.77 22.38 4.52
CA CYS A 172 -5.28 23.64 5.06
C CYS A 172 -4.10 24.57 5.36
N PHE A 173 -3.41 25.00 4.33
CA PHE A 173 -2.56 26.17 4.42
C PHE A 173 -3.48 27.39 4.50
N PRO A 174 -3.19 28.38 5.37
CA PRO A 174 -3.80 29.68 5.19
C PRO A 174 -3.46 30.14 3.78
N THR A 175 -4.48 30.23 2.91
CA THR A 175 -4.37 31.07 1.73
C THR A 175 -4.10 32.46 2.27
N ASN A 176 -2.84 32.92 2.15
CA ASN A 176 -2.50 34.31 2.40
C ASN A 176 -3.51 35.15 1.59
N LYS A 177 -4.37 35.89 2.30
CA LYS A 177 -5.11 37.01 1.75
C LYS A 177 -4.14 38.17 1.57
#